data_AF-A0A961VYW0-F1
#
_entry.id   AF-A0A961VYW0-F1
#
_cell.length_a   1.000
_cell.length_b   1.000
_cell.length_c   1.000
_cell.angle_alpha   90.00
_cell.angle_beta   90.00
_cell.angle_gamma   90.00
#
_symmetry.space_group_name_H-M   'P 1'
#
loop_
_entity.id
_entity.type
_entity.pdbx_description
1 polymer ?
#
loop_
_entity_poly.entity_id
_entity_poly.type
_entity_poly.pdbx_seq_one_letter_code
_entity_poly.pdbx_strand_id
1 'polypeptide(L)'
;MAAVTREVPMQTAMRIPELSQRDRFIRCVVANKGVWAVAGEDGLVRVASPSDPTRQVTLFWTSEAEARRWADVLTAHPRVKMIPSNEFIGEVLPKLSELGRLVGVDWSAEPIEVEIEAMDLASRLRQEGVESFLQRARLSRSVWMLEDADGPAVLVSQDRSGQLVLPCWASAPEAEARIEGPWSEMLAIEIPLANFVAVTLPWLADQGWKVAPGHNLGADTIEINPAELSRRIEPEALAQSA
;
A
#
# COMPACT_ATOMS: atom_id res chain seq x y z
N MET A 1 41.49 10.85 -32.21
CA MET A 1 40.54 9.87 -31.63
C MET A 1 40.60 10.02 -30.12
N ALA A 2 39.68 10.77 -29.52
CA ALA A 2 39.54 10.86 -28.08
C ALA A 2 38.42 9.92 -27.64
N ALA A 3 38.76 8.91 -26.85
CA ALA A 3 37.80 8.01 -26.24
C ALA A 3 37.05 8.78 -25.15
N VAL A 4 35.80 9.11 -25.41
CA VAL A 4 34.86 9.58 -24.39
C VAL A 4 34.42 8.35 -23.62
N THR A 5 35.03 8.13 -22.45
CA THR A 5 34.55 7.15 -21.49
C THR A 5 33.20 7.63 -20.96
N ARG A 6 32.12 7.02 -21.44
CA ARG A 6 30.78 7.19 -20.88
C ARG A 6 30.80 6.61 -19.46
N GLU A 7 30.70 7.48 -18.45
CA GLU A 7 30.31 7.05 -17.12
C GLU A 7 28.88 6.52 -17.18
N VAL A 8 28.74 5.24 -16.84
CA VAL A 8 27.45 4.60 -16.60
C VAL A 8 26.96 5.10 -15.24
N PRO A 9 25.75 5.66 -15.11
CA PRO A 9 25.23 6.04 -13.80
C PRO A 9 25.08 4.77 -12.95
N MET A 10 25.90 4.67 -11.90
CA MET A 10 25.74 3.67 -10.85
C MET A 10 24.41 3.95 -10.17
N GLN A 11 23.46 3.02 -10.32
CA GLN A 11 22.32 2.92 -9.41
C GLN A 11 22.89 2.72 -8.00
N THR A 12 22.85 3.76 -7.17
CA THR A 12 23.39 3.71 -5.82
C THR A 12 22.58 2.72 -5.01
N ALA A 13 23.17 1.58 -4.68
CA ALA A 13 22.54 0.59 -3.81
C ALA A 13 22.26 1.22 -2.44
N MET A 14 21.01 1.13 -1.97
CA MET A 14 20.61 1.58 -0.63
C MET A 14 21.38 0.81 0.46
N ARG A 15 21.79 1.50 1.53
CA ARG A 15 22.50 0.88 2.66
C ARG A 15 21.50 0.35 3.72
N ILE A 16 22.01 -0.42 4.68
CA ILE A 16 21.18 -1.19 5.63
C ILE A 16 20.27 -0.31 6.52
N PRO A 17 20.73 0.84 7.07
CA PRO A 17 19.86 1.73 7.84
C PRO A 17 18.74 2.36 7.00
N GLU A 18 19.03 2.75 5.76
CA GLU A 18 18.07 3.29 4.77
C GLU A 18 16.95 2.26 4.51
N LEU A 19 17.34 1.01 4.28
CA LEU A 19 16.40 -0.10 4.10
C LEU A 19 15.52 -0.28 5.35
N SER A 20 16.12 -0.22 6.54
CA SER A 20 15.39 -0.40 7.81
C SER A 20 14.39 0.73 8.08
N GLN A 21 14.76 1.99 7.82
CA GLN A 21 13.85 3.13 7.97
C GLN A 21 12.69 3.04 6.99
N ARG A 22 12.97 2.73 5.71
CA ARG A 22 11.92 2.54 4.71
C ARG A 22 10.94 1.43 5.09
N ASP A 23 11.46 0.26 5.49
CA ASP A 23 10.61 -0.89 5.81
C ASP A 23 9.81 -0.66 7.11
N ARG A 24 10.35 0.12 8.06
CA ARG A 24 9.58 0.61 9.21
C ARG A 24 8.48 1.57 8.77
N PHE A 25 8.80 2.55 7.93
CA PHE A 25 7.84 3.52 7.41
C PHE A 25 6.65 2.80 6.75
N ILE A 26 6.92 1.91 5.80
CA ILE A 26 5.91 1.14 5.07
C ILE A 26 4.96 0.39 6.03
N ARG A 27 5.52 -0.35 6.99
CA ARG A 27 4.72 -1.08 8.00
C ARG A 27 3.85 -0.15 8.84
N CYS A 28 4.41 0.98 9.28
CA CYS A 28 3.66 1.97 10.05
C CYS A 28 2.53 2.61 9.22
N VAL A 29 2.75 2.93 7.95
CA VAL A 29 1.70 3.47 7.08
C VAL A 29 0.55 2.49 6.91
N VAL A 30 0.84 1.21 6.67
CA VAL A 30 -0.19 0.16 6.54
C VAL A 30 -0.94 -0.07 7.84
N ALA A 31 -0.22 -0.08 8.98
CA ALA A 31 -0.84 -0.24 10.30
C ALA A 31 -1.72 0.95 10.70
N ASN A 32 -1.23 2.18 10.48
CA ASN A 32 -1.90 3.41 10.87
C ASN A 32 -2.88 3.95 9.81
N LYS A 33 -2.94 3.29 8.65
CA LYS A 33 -3.81 3.65 7.50
C LYS A 33 -3.58 5.07 6.96
N GLY A 34 -2.38 5.65 7.10
CA GLY A 34 -2.08 6.98 6.56
C GLY A 34 -0.67 7.50 6.85
N VAL A 35 -0.37 8.68 6.29
CA VAL A 35 0.88 9.44 6.48
C VAL A 35 0.61 10.89 6.84
N TRP A 36 1.41 11.43 7.75
CA TRP A 36 1.37 12.85 8.10
C TRP A 36 2.19 13.65 7.10
N ALA A 37 1.64 14.77 6.67
CA ALA A 37 2.31 15.71 5.79
C ALA A 37 2.20 17.12 6.34
N VAL A 38 3.24 17.92 6.11
CA VAL A 38 3.19 19.36 6.34
C VAL A 38 2.88 20.05 5.01
N ALA A 39 1.98 21.01 5.02
CA ALA A 39 1.66 21.85 3.88
C ALA A 39 1.87 23.33 4.23
N GLY A 40 2.48 24.07 3.32
CA GLY A 40 2.61 25.53 3.36
C GLY A 40 1.63 26.22 2.42
N GLU A 41 2.00 27.41 1.96
CA GLU A 41 1.27 28.15 0.92
C GLU A 41 1.39 27.47 -0.46
N ASP A 42 2.59 26.93 -0.77
CA ASP A 42 2.89 26.26 -2.04
C ASP A 42 2.55 24.75 -2.07
N GLY A 43 1.67 24.30 -1.18
CA GLY A 43 1.30 22.89 -1.04
C GLY A 43 2.22 22.11 -0.11
N LEU A 44 2.38 20.80 -0.37
CA LEU A 44 3.18 19.92 0.49
C LEU A 44 4.64 20.38 0.57
N VAL A 45 5.23 20.31 1.77
CA VAL A 45 6.61 20.70 2.02
C VAL A 45 7.59 19.85 1.23
N ARG A 46 8.62 20.51 0.73
CA ARG A 46 9.60 19.93 -0.20
C ARG A 46 10.99 20.47 0.11
N VAL A 47 11.99 19.63 -0.10
CA VAL A 47 13.41 20.02 -0.05
C VAL A 47 14.08 19.66 -1.38
N ALA A 48 15.20 20.30 -1.69
CA ALA A 48 16.05 19.84 -2.80
C ALA A 48 16.61 18.46 -2.45
N SER A 49 16.65 17.54 -3.42
CA SER A 49 17.27 16.23 -3.19
C SER A 49 18.78 16.40 -2.95
N PRO A 50 19.31 15.88 -1.83
CA PRO A 50 20.76 15.80 -1.61
C PRO A 50 21.49 15.00 -2.69
N SER A 51 20.82 14.00 -3.27
CA SER A 51 21.39 13.08 -4.25
C SER A 51 21.29 13.57 -5.70
N ASP A 52 20.27 14.38 -6.02
CA ASP A 52 20.02 14.96 -7.34
C ASP A 52 19.46 16.40 -7.19
N PRO A 53 20.31 17.43 -7.31
CA PRO A 53 19.90 18.82 -7.14
C PRO A 53 18.80 19.30 -8.12
N THR A 54 18.54 18.56 -9.20
CA THR A 54 17.48 18.91 -10.15
C THR A 54 16.10 18.44 -9.70
N ARG A 55 16.04 17.61 -8.65
CA ARG A 55 14.80 17.01 -8.14
C ARG A 55 14.43 17.57 -6.77
N GLN A 56 13.14 17.47 -6.49
CA GLN A 56 12.57 17.81 -5.18
C GLN A 56 12.10 16.55 -4.47
N VAL A 57 12.29 16.52 -3.16
CA VAL A 57 11.82 15.46 -2.26
C VAL A 57 10.64 16.00 -1.47
N THR A 58 9.48 15.34 -1.57
CA THR A 58 8.29 15.68 -0.78
C THR A 58 8.29 14.85 0.49
N LEU A 59 8.06 15.48 1.64
CA LEU A 59 8.30 14.86 2.94
C LEU A 59 7.01 14.34 3.58
N PHE A 60 7.09 13.14 4.13
CA PHE A 60 6.00 12.47 4.86
C PHE A 60 6.51 11.77 6.10
N TRP A 61 5.67 11.71 7.12
CA TRP A 61 6.00 11.11 8.42
C TRP A 61 4.95 10.09 8.84
N THR A 62 5.37 9.08 9.60
CA THR A 62 4.48 8.13 10.26
C THR A 62 3.93 8.66 11.59
N SER A 63 4.49 9.76 12.10
CA SER A 63 4.14 10.39 13.38
C SER A 63 3.74 11.85 13.20
N GLU A 64 2.59 12.23 13.77
CA GLU A 64 2.13 13.63 13.80
C GLU A 64 3.11 14.52 14.57
N ALA A 65 3.65 14.02 15.69
CA ALA A 65 4.54 14.79 16.55
C ALA A 65 5.82 15.18 15.82
N GLU A 66 6.38 14.28 15.01
CA GLU A 66 7.57 14.58 14.19
C GLU A 66 7.22 15.53 13.05
N ALA A 67 6.09 15.33 12.36
CA ALA A 67 5.64 16.29 11.34
C ALA A 67 5.46 17.71 11.91
N ARG A 68 4.89 17.82 13.13
CA ARG A 68 4.74 19.11 13.85
C ARG A 68 6.07 19.71 14.25
N ARG A 69 7.04 18.90 14.68
CA ARG A 69 8.37 19.37 15.06
C ARG A 69 9.09 20.07 13.91
N TRP A 70 8.90 19.57 12.69
CA TRP A 70 9.52 20.13 11.49
C TRP A 70 8.69 21.21 10.79
N ALA A 71 7.43 21.37 11.19
CA ALA A 71 6.48 22.24 10.52
C ALA A 71 6.98 23.69 10.38
N ASP A 72 7.40 24.31 11.49
CA ASP A 72 7.87 25.71 11.52
C ASP A 72 9.26 25.89 10.89
N VAL A 73 10.02 24.80 10.73
CA VAL A 73 11.34 24.80 10.10
C VAL A 73 11.21 24.80 8.58
N LEU A 74 10.20 24.11 8.04
CA LEU A 74 10.08 23.82 6.62
C LEU A 74 9.23 24.83 5.84
N THR A 75 8.32 25.55 6.48
CA THR A 75 7.46 26.53 5.80
C THR A 75 6.92 27.58 6.76
N ALA A 76 6.62 28.77 6.23
CA ALA A 76 5.76 29.72 6.91
C ALA A 76 4.31 29.18 6.95
N HIS A 77 3.59 29.48 8.04
CA HIS A 77 2.18 29.11 8.26
C HIS A 77 1.86 27.63 8.02
N PRO A 78 2.56 26.69 8.70
CA PRO A 78 2.42 25.28 8.40
C PRO A 78 1.05 24.73 8.80
N ARG A 79 0.54 23.83 7.95
CA ARG A 79 -0.62 22.98 8.23
C ARG A 79 -0.18 21.53 8.23
N VAL A 80 -0.23 20.91 9.41
CA VAL A 80 -0.01 19.46 9.54
C VAL A 80 -1.33 18.75 9.29
N LYS A 81 -1.35 17.83 8.33
CA LYS A 81 -2.54 17.05 7.97
C LYS A 81 -2.23 15.57 7.85
N MET A 82 -3.22 14.76 8.20
CA MET A 82 -3.23 13.34 7.91
C MET A 82 -3.68 13.14 6.46
N ILE A 83 -2.93 12.36 5.69
CA ILE A 83 -3.33 11.87 4.37
C ILE A 83 -3.64 10.37 4.53
N PRO A 84 -4.89 9.95 4.33
CA PRO A 84 -5.28 8.55 4.33
C PRO A 84 -4.47 7.71 3.33
N SER A 85 -4.17 6.47 3.67
CA SER A 85 -3.34 5.58 2.85
C SER A 85 -3.89 5.35 1.45
N ASN A 86 -5.21 5.35 1.27
CA ASN A 86 -5.82 5.28 -0.05
C ASN A 86 -5.56 6.53 -0.91
N GLU A 87 -5.79 7.72 -0.35
CA GLU A 87 -5.47 8.99 -1.04
C GLU A 87 -3.96 9.06 -1.33
N PHE A 88 -3.13 8.63 -0.37
CA PHE A 88 -1.69 8.67 -0.52
C PHE A 88 -1.21 7.78 -1.68
N ILE A 89 -1.67 6.53 -1.74
CA ILE A 89 -1.26 5.57 -2.77
C ILE A 89 -1.93 5.86 -4.11
N GLY A 90 -3.20 6.25 -4.10
CA GLY A 90 -4.04 6.42 -5.29
C GLY A 90 -3.90 7.75 -6.01
N GLU A 91 -3.55 8.81 -5.28
CA GLU A 91 -3.59 10.17 -5.81
C GLU A 91 -2.24 10.88 -5.60
N VAL A 92 -1.74 10.90 -4.37
CA VAL A 92 -0.54 11.67 -4.03
C VAL A 92 0.70 11.10 -4.69
N LEU A 93 0.99 9.80 -4.52
CA LEU A 93 2.19 9.17 -5.09
C LEU A 93 2.21 9.21 -6.62
N PRO A 94 1.12 8.87 -7.34
CA PRO A 94 1.05 9.06 -8.79
C PRO A 94 1.31 10.51 -9.20
N LYS A 95 0.72 11.48 -8.49
CA LYS A 95 0.94 12.89 -8.81
C LYS A 95 2.39 13.34 -8.60
N LEU A 96 3.05 12.84 -7.54
CA LEU A 96 4.47 13.11 -7.32
C LEU A 96 5.34 12.51 -8.43
N SER A 97 5.00 11.31 -8.92
CA SER A 97 5.68 10.68 -10.04
C SER A 97 5.55 11.50 -11.33
N GLU A 98 4.34 11.99 -11.66
CA GLU A 98 4.11 12.87 -12.82
C GLU A 98 4.96 14.15 -12.75
N LEU A 99 5.18 14.66 -11.54
CA LEU A 99 5.97 15.87 -11.30
C LEU A 99 7.48 15.60 -11.19
N GLY A 100 7.93 14.34 -11.36
CA GLY A 100 9.34 13.94 -11.24
C GLY A 100 9.90 14.04 -9.80
N ARG A 101 9.03 14.05 -8.79
CA ARG A 101 9.40 14.26 -7.38
C ARG A 101 9.67 12.94 -6.66
N LEU A 102 10.64 12.99 -5.75
CA LEU A 102 10.97 11.91 -4.82
C LEU A 102 10.13 12.02 -3.54
N VAL A 103 10.13 10.93 -2.78
CA VAL A 103 9.49 10.84 -1.47
C VAL A 103 10.56 10.71 -0.39
N GLY A 104 10.51 11.59 0.61
CA GLY A 104 11.31 11.54 1.82
C GLY A 104 10.46 11.03 2.97
N VAL A 105 10.93 9.98 3.65
CA VAL A 105 10.16 9.26 4.67
C VAL A 105 10.74 9.42 6.07
N ASP A 106 9.87 9.71 7.05
CA ASP A 106 10.27 9.96 8.45
C ASP A 106 11.48 10.91 8.55
N TRP A 107 11.43 12.00 7.77
CA TRP A 107 12.55 12.92 7.62
C TRP A 107 12.99 13.47 8.97
N SER A 108 14.29 13.53 9.19
CA SER A 108 14.88 13.85 10.49
C SER A 108 16.06 14.82 10.36
N ALA A 109 16.81 14.99 11.44
CA ALA A 109 18.10 15.71 11.42
C ALA A 109 19.28 14.73 11.35
N GLU A 110 19.01 13.45 11.05
CA GLU A 110 20.01 12.40 11.00
C GLU A 110 20.63 12.29 9.59
N PRO A 111 21.84 11.74 9.46
CA PRO A 111 22.60 11.78 8.21
C PRO A 111 22.08 10.85 7.10
N ILE A 112 20.99 10.11 7.34
CA ILE A 112 20.44 9.13 6.42
C ILE A 112 19.01 9.52 6.09
N GLU A 113 18.88 10.27 5.00
CA GLU A 113 17.59 10.70 4.50
C GLU A 113 17.23 9.83 3.29
N VAL A 114 16.21 8.98 3.48
CA VAL A 114 15.82 8.00 2.48
C VAL A 114 14.95 8.67 1.42
N GLU A 115 15.48 8.74 0.20
CA GLU A 115 14.79 9.22 -0.98
C GLU A 115 14.26 8.02 -1.79
N ILE A 116 12.96 8.01 -2.07
CA ILE A 116 12.28 6.89 -2.74
C ILE A 116 11.51 7.40 -3.95
N GLU A 117 11.56 6.66 -5.05
CA GLU A 117 10.65 6.90 -6.18
C GLU A 117 9.20 6.68 -5.75
N ALA A 118 8.32 7.61 -6.13
CA ALA A 118 6.94 7.60 -5.64
C ALA A 118 6.19 6.30 -6.02
N MET A 119 6.40 5.79 -7.24
CA MET A 119 5.75 4.56 -7.68
C MET A 119 6.36 3.28 -7.09
N ASP A 120 7.65 3.32 -6.73
CA ASP A 120 8.28 2.22 -5.98
C ASP A 120 7.70 2.14 -4.57
N LEU A 121 7.49 3.29 -3.92
CA LEU A 121 6.84 3.34 -2.61
C LEU A 121 5.38 2.87 -2.69
N ALA A 122 4.63 3.31 -3.70
CA ALA A 122 3.25 2.86 -3.92
C ALA A 122 3.18 1.33 -4.07
N SER A 123 4.05 0.76 -4.90
CA SER A 123 4.12 -0.68 -5.13
C SER A 123 4.44 -1.46 -3.84
N ARG A 124 5.38 -0.96 -3.04
CA ARG A 124 5.75 -1.58 -1.76
C ARG A 124 4.64 -1.48 -0.70
N LEU A 125 3.95 -0.35 -0.62
CA LEU A 125 2.82 -0.16 0.31
C LEU A 125 1.68 -1.13 -0.01
N ARG A 126 1.37 -1.33 -1.29
CA ARG A 126 0.36 -2.32 -1.72
C ARG A 126 0.78 -3.75 -1.36
N GLN A 127 2.04 -4.10 -1.60
CA GLN A 127 2.57 -5.42 -1.24
C GLN A 127 2.50 -5.68 0.26
N GLU A 128 2.91 -4.71 1.08
CA GLU A 128 2.79 -4.79 2.55
C GLU A 128 1.33 -4.89 2.98
N GLY A 129 0.40 -4.20 2.31
CA GLY A 129 -1.03 -4.34 2.56
C GLY A 129 -1.53 -5.77 2.43
N VAL A 130 -1.08 -6.49 1.39
CA VAL A 130 -1.40 -7.91 1.19
C VAL A 130 -0.74 -8.78 2.27
N GLU A 131 0.53 -8.55 2.61
CA GLU A 131 1.21 -9.30 3.67
C GLU A 131 0.53 -9.10 5.03
N SER A 132 0.15 -7.87 5.36
CA SER A 132 -0.61 -7.54 6.57
C SER A 132 -1.97 -8.23 6.57
N PHE A 133 -2.66 -8.30 5.43
CA PHE A 133 -3.89 -9.10 5.31
C PHE A 133 -3.62 -10.58 5.62
N LEU A 134 -2.62 -11.20 4.97
CA LEU A 134 -2.32 -12.62 5.13
C LEU A 134 -1.99 -12.98 6.58
N GLN A 135 -1.16 -12.16 7.23
CA GLN A 135 -0.81 -12.35 8.64
C GLN A 135 -2.04 -12.29 9.54
N ARG A 136 -2.90 -11.28 9.34
CA ARG A 136 -4.11 -11.11 10.16
C ARG A 136 -5.15 -12.19 9.91
N ALA A 137 -5.38 -12.58 8.66
CA ALA A 137 -6.31 -13.65 8.30
C ALA A 137 -5.87 -15.00 8.89
N ARG A 138 -4.57 -15.32 8.87
CA ARG A 138 -4.02 -16.52 9.52
C ARG A 138 -4.19 -16.49 11.03
N LEU A 139 -3.96 -15.33 11.65
CA LEU A 139 -4.09 -15.15 13.09
C LEU A 139 -5.54 -15.28 13.56
N SER A 140 -6.49 -14.63 12.86
CA SER A 140 -7.92 -14.71 13.16
C SER A 140 -8.55 -16.03 12.72
N ARG A 141 -7.92 -16.75 11.78
CA ARG A 141 -8.47 -17.90 11.05
C ARG A 141 -9.78 -17.57 10.33
N SER A 142 -9.93 -16.32 9.90
CA SER A 142 -11.09 -15.87 9.15
C SER A 142 -10.76 -14.78 8.15
N VAL A 143 -11.63 -14.68 7.15
CA VAL A 143 -11.64 -13.64 6.12
C VAL A 143 -13.04 -13.06 6.08
N TRP A 144 -13.15 -11.77 5.88
CA TRP A 144 -14.43 -11.07 5.77
C TRP A 144 -14.73 -10.73 4.31
N MET A 145 -15.98 -10.90 3.93
CA MET A 145 -16.52 -10.58 2.59
C MET A 145 -17.80 -9.78 2.75
N LEU A 146 -18.23 -9.11 1.68
CA LEU A 146 -19.57 -8.56 1.58
C LEU A 146 -20.44 -9.49 0.73
N GLU A 147 -21.66 -9.76 1.17
CA GLU A 147 -22.62 -10.61 0.45
C GLU A 147 -24.06 -10.14 0.70
N ASP A 148 -24.93 -10.37 -0.28
CA ASP A 148 -26.38 -10.28 -0.16
C ASP A 148 -27.07 -11.53 -0.73
N ALA A 149 -28.38 -11.44 -1.00
CA ALA A 149 -29.16 -12.56 -1.54
C ALA A 149 -28.75 -12.98 -2.97
N ASP A 150 -28.10 -12.09 -3.72
CA ASP A 150 -27.66 -12.32 -5.10
C ASP A 150 -26.19 -12.81 -5.17
N GLY A 151 -25.48 -12.78 -4.04
CA GLY A 151 -24.16 -13.37 -3.86
C GLY A 151 -23.10 -12.38 -3.38
N PRO A 152 -21.80 -12.72 -3.51
CA PRO A 152 -20.74 -11.89 -2.97
C PRO A 152 -20.54 -10.61 -3.79
N ALA A 153 -20.15 -9.54 -3.09
CA ALA A 153 -19.69 -8.31 -3.72
C ALA A 153 -18.51 -8.59 -4.65
N VAL A 154 -18.57 -8.07 -5.88
CA VAL A 154 -17.47 -8.20 -6.85
C VAL A 154 -17.16 -6.86 -7.50
N LEU A 155 -15.91 -6.71 -7.92
CA LEU A 155 -15.38 -5.57 -8.66
C LEU A 155 -15.05 -6.00 -10.09
N VAL A 156 -15.08 -5.05 -11.02
CA VAL A 156 -14.50 -5.26 -12.36
C VAL A 156 -12.97 -5.18 -12.24
N SER A 157 -12.27 -6.16 -12.81
CA SER A 157 -10.81 -6.19 -12.84
C SER A 157 -10.26 -5.00 -13.61
N GLN A 158 -9.22 -4.38 -13.06
CA GLN A 158 -8.45 -3.31 -13.69
C GLN A 158 -7.47 -3.87 -14.74
N ASP A 159 -6.99 -5.10 -14.55
CA ASP A 159 -6.02 -5.74 -15.44
C ASP A 159 -6.65 -6.31 -16.72
N ARG A 160 -7.92 -6.74 -16.66
CA ARG A 160 -8.59 -7.43 -17.76
C ARG A 160 -10.08 -7.10 -17.83
N SER A 161 -10.49 -6.52 -18.95
CA SER A 161 -11.90 -6.27 -19.25
C SER A 161 -12.73 -7.55 -19.18
N GLY A 162 -13.84 -7.51 -18.44
CA GLY A 162 -14.80 -8.63 -18.32
C GLY A 162 -14.41 -9.69 -17.29
N GLN A 163 -13.30 -9.53 -16.57
CA GLN A 163 -12.95 -10.36 -15.42
C GLN A 163 -13.46 -9.70 -14.14
N LEU A 164 -13.97 -10.50 -13.20
CA LEU A 164 -14.39 -10.03 -11.89
C LEU A 164 -13.35 -10.33 -10.81
N VAL A 165 -13.38 -9.56 -9.74
CA VAL A 165 -12.48 -9.65 -8.61
C VAL A 165 -13.29 -9.65 -7.32
N LEU A 166 -13.06 -10.63 -6.46
CA LEU A 166 -13.65 -10.69 -5.13
C LEU A 166 -12.78 -9.89 -4.13
N PRO A 167 -13.22 -8.73 -3.62
CA PRO A 167 -12.57 -8.07 -2.50
C PRO A 167 -12.78 -8.86 -1.20
N CYS A 168 -11.76 -8.90 -0.35
CA CYS A 168 -11.88 -9.49 0.98
C CYS A 168 -10.99 -8.79 2.01
N TRP A 169 -11.36 -8.89 3.29
CA TRP A 169 -10.74 -8.14 4.38
C TRP A 169 -10.37 -9.04 5.55
N ALA A 170 -9.44 -8.59 6.40
CA ALA A 170 -8.98 -9.39 7.53
C ALA A 170 -9.83 -9.19 8.79
N SER A 171 -10.79 -8.25 8.78
CA SER A 171 -11.66 -7.97 9.92
C SER A 171 -13.00 -7.38 9.49
N ALA A 172 -14.01 -7.51 10.36
CA ALA A 172 -15.33 -6.90 10.18
C ALA A 172 -15.27 -5.38 9.95
N PRO A 173 -14.57 -4.57 10.79
CA PRO A 173 -14.54 -3.13 10.59
C PRO A 173 -13.99 -2.70 9.22
N GLU A 174 -13.06 -3.48 8.65
CA GLU A 174 -12.52 -3.20 7.32
C GLU A 174 -13.53 -3.50 6.19
N ALA A 175 -14.32 -4.56 6.34
CA ALA A 175 -15.40 -4.90 5.42
C ALA A 175 -16.59 -3.94 5.54
N GLU A 176 -17.03 -3.66 6.78
CA GLU A 176 -18.14 -2.76 7.09
C GLU A 176 -17.88 -1.33 6.60
N ALA A 177 -16.63 -0.86 6.66
CA ALA A 177 -16.22 0.42 6.10
C ALA A 177 -16.38 0.51 4.56
N ARG A 178 -16.84 -0.56 3.89
CA ARG A 178 -17.12 -0.60 2.45
C ARG A 178 -18.59 -0.75 2.12
N ILE A 179 -19.45 -0.82 3.13
CA ILE A 179 -20.90 -0.84 2.95
C ILE A 179 -21.34 0.58 2.61
N GLU A 180 -21.13 0.95 1.35
CA GLU A 180 -21.50 2.23 0.77
C GLU A 180 -21.77 2.08 -0.73
N GLY A 181 -22.44 3.07 -1.33
CA GLY A 181 -22.72 3.10 -2.76
C GLY A 181 -23.39 1.81 -3.26
N PRO A 182 -22.77 1.08 -4.22
CA PRO A 182 -23.35 -0.15 -4.78
C PRO A 182 -23.45 -1.31 -3.79
N TRP A 183 -22.81 -1.22 -2.63
CA TRP A 183 -22.81 -2.27 -1.60
C TRP A 183 -23.59 -1.86 -0.34
N SER A 184 -24.43 -0.81 -0.42
CA SER A 184 -25.12 -0.25 0.77
C SER A 184 -26.05 -1.23 1.47
N GLU A 185 -26.61 -2.20 0.75
CA GLU A 185 -27.53 -3.21 1.28
C GLU A 185 -26.85 -4.56 1.58
N MET A 186 -25.53 -4.67 1.35
CA MET A 186 -24.77 -5.89 1.60
C MET A 186 -24.37 -6.00 3.07
N LEU A 187 -24.11 -7.23 3.51
CA LEU A 187 -23.67 -7.53 4.87
C LEU A 187 -22.22 -7.99 4.88
N ALA A 188 -21.46 -7.54 5.87
CA ALA A 188 -20.16 -8.09 6.18
C ALA A 188 -20.33 -9.47 6.85
N ILE A 189 -19.79 -10.51 6.21
CA ILE A 189 -19.86 -11.88 6.69
C ILE A 189 -18.46 -12.44 6.95
N GLU A 190 -18.36 -13.22 8.01
CA GLU A 190 -17.14 -13.94 8.37
C GLU A 190 -17.10 -15.30 7.69
N ILE A 191 -16.07 -15.53 6.89
CA ILE A 191 -15.77 -16.82 6.28
C ILE A 191 -14.59 -17.45 7.03
N PRO A 192 -14.74 -18.68 7.59
CA PRO A 192 -13.61 -19.41 8.15
C PRO A 192 -12.51 -19.57 7.11
N LEU A 193 -11.26 -19.29 7.48
CA LEU A 193 -10.12 -19.30 6.54
C LEU A 193 -9.99 -20.64 5.79
N ALA A 194 -10.23 -21.76 6.49
CA ALA A 194 -10.24 -23.09 5.88
C ALA A 194 -11.31 -23.23 4.78
N ASN A 195 -12.51 -22.69 5.01
CA ASN A 195 -13.58 -22.71 4.00
C ASN A 195 -13.25 -21.75 2.84
N PHE A 196 -12.67 -20.59 3.14
CA PHE A 196 -12.23 -19.65 2.13
C PHE A 196 -11.23 -20.31 1.17
N VAL A 197 -10.24 -21.03 1.71
CA VAL A 197 -9.23 -21.76 0.93
C VAL A 197 -9.81 -22.97 0.20
N ALA A 198 -10.62 -23.79 0.87
CA ALA A 198 -11.11 -25.06 0.31
C ALA A 198 -12.31 -24.91 -0.64
N VAL A 199 -13.07 -23.81 -0.54
CA VAL A 199 -14.33 -23.62 -1.28
C VAL A 199 -14.31 -22.34 -2.09
N THR A 200 -14.10 -21.19 -1.45
CA THR A 200 -14.23 -19.88 -2.11
C THR A 200 -13.16 -19.67 -3.19
N LEU A 201 -11.88 -19.92 -2.88
CA LEU A 201 -10.79 -19.72 -3.85
C LEU A 201 -10.90 -20.67 -5.07
N PRO A 202 -11.17 -21.98 -4.92
CA PRO A 202 -11.45 -22.85 -6.06
C PRO A 202 -12.63 -22.39 -6.91
N TRP A 203 -13.74 -21.99 -6.27
CA TRP A 203 -14.91 -21.49 -6.99
C TRP A 203 -14.57 -20.25 -7.83
N LEU A 204 -13.81 -19.29 -7.29
CA LEU A 204 -13.33 -18.13 -8.06
C LEU A 204 -12.46 -18.56 -9.24
N ALA A 205 -11.59 -19.55 -9.06
CA ALA A 205 -10.73 -20.06 -10.12
C ALA A 205 -11.54 -20.68 -11.26
N ASP A 206 -12.60 -21.43 -10.94
CA ASP A 206 -13.52 -22.02 -11.93
C ASP A 206 -14.27 -20.96 -12.73
N GLN A 207 -14.60 -19.81 -12.12
CA GLN A 207 -15.20 -18.67 -12.82
C GLN A 207 -14.16 -17.85 -13.63
N GLY A 208 -12.87 -18.14 -13.47
CA GLY A 208 -11.79 -17.32 -14.02
C GLY A 208 -11.71 -15.94 -13.36
N TRP A 209 -12.16 -15.79 -12.11
CA TRP A 209 -12.13 -14.55 -11.34
C TRP A 209 -10.84 -14.44 -10.51
N LYS A 210 -10.57 -13.23 -10.00
CA LYS A 210 -9.45 -12.96 -9.09
C LYS A 210 -9.93 -12.63 -7.69
N VAL A 211 -8.99 -12.48 -6.77
CA VAL A 211 -9.23 -12.04 -5.39
C VAL A 211 -8.37 -10.81 -5.06
N ALA A 212 -8.93 -9.89 -4.29
CA ALA A 212 -8.35 -8.62 -3.90
C ALA A 212 -8.22 -8.57 -2.36
N PRO A 213 -7.18 -9.20 -1.78
CA PRO A 213 -6.98 -9.26 -0.34
C PRO A 213 -6.62 -7.90 0.26
N GLY A 214 -7.31 -7.50 1.32
CA GLY A 214 -7.13 -6.21 1.96
C GLY A 214 -7.52 -5.05 1.05
N HIS A 215 -8.49 -5.25 0.15
CA HIS A 215 -8.95 -4.24 -0.80
C HIS A 215 -9.12 -2.88 -0.13
N ASN A 216 -8.67 -1.81 -0.80
CA ASN A 216 -8.82 -0.43 -0.35
C ASN A 216 -9.16 0.46 -1.55
N LEU A 217 -10.25 1.22 -1.44
CA LEU A 217 -10.72 2.12 -2.50
C LEU A 217 -9.61 3.11 -2.86
N GLY A 218 -9.42 3.42 -4.14
CA GLY A 218 -8.46 4.43 -4.61
C GLY A 218 -6.98 3.99 -4.61
N ALA A 219 -6.55 3.03 -3.80
CA ALA A 219 -5.13 2.67 -3.66
C ALA A 219 -4.54 1.79 -4.79
N ASP A 220 -5.31 1.45 -5.82
CA ASP A 220 -5.12 0.29 -6.70
C ASP A 220 -4.87 -1.00 -5.91
N THR A 221 -5.85 -1.90 -5.92
CA THR A 221 -5.72 -3.15 -5.16
C THR A 221 -4.94 -4.18 -5.96
N ILE A 222 -4.06 -4.92 -5.29
CA ILE A 222 -3.38 -6.06 -5.92
C ILE A 222 -4.42 -7.16 -6.15
N GLU A 223 -4.70 -7.43 -7.43
CA GLU A 223 -5.50 -8.57 -7.85
C GLU A 223 -4.63 -9.82 -7.94
N ILE A 224 -4.99 -10.86 -7.20
CA ILE A 224 -4.21 -12.10 -7.10
C ILE A 224 -5.02 -13.25 -7.69
N ASN A 225 -4.33 -14.18 -8.35
CA ASN A 225 -4.93 -15.43 -8.76
C ASN A 225 -5.33 -16.25 -7.51
N PRO A 226 -6.53 -16.86 -7.45
CA PRO A 226 -6.95 -17.63 -6.29
C PRO A 226 -5.96 -18.73 -5.86
N ALA A 227 -5.33 -19.42 -6.81
CA ALA A 227 -4.32 -20.45 -6.52
C ALA A 227 -3.02 -19.88 -5.93
N GLU A 228 -2.64 -18.66 -6.32
CA GLU A 228 -1.51 -17.95 -5.71
C GLU A 228 -1.85 -17.53 -4.28
N LEU A 229 -3.04 -16.98 -4.05
CA LEU A 229 -3.46 -16.60 -2.69
C LEU A 229 -3.55 -17.83 -1.77
N SER A 230 -4.06 -18.96 -2.27
CA SER A 230 -4.13 -20.23 -1.53
C SER A 230 -2.74 -20.66 -1.03
N ARG A 231 -1.73 -20.69 -1.91
CA ARG A 231 -0.34 -21.02 -1.54
C ARG A 231 0.25 -20.02 -0.54
N ARG A 232 -0.12 -18.74 -0.66
CA ARG A 232 0.31 -17.70 0.27
C ARG A 232 -0.42 -17.75 1.60
N ILE A 233 -1.59 -18.37 1.73
CA ILE A 233 -2.26 -18.56 3.02
C ILE A 233 -1.69 -19.79 3.74
N GLU A 234 -1.55 -20.90 3.02
CA GLU A 234 -1.01 -22.17 3.51
C GLU A 234 0.35 -22.45 2.85
N PRO A 235 1.44 -21.83 3.32
CA PRO A 235 2.76 -22.15 2.79
C PRO A 235 3.02 -23.63 3.11
N GLU A 236 3.54 -24.38 2.13
CA GLU A 236 3.72 -25.85 2.08
C GLU A 236 4.41 -26.54 3.29
N ALA A 237 4.72 -25.83 4.38
CA ALA A 237 5.32 -26.35 5.60
C ALA A 237 4.44 -27.29 6.45
N LEU A 238 3.20 -27.61 6.02
CA LEU A 238 2.36 -28.64 6.65
C LEU A 238 2.15 -29.89 5.78
N ALA A 239 2.71 -29.95 4.57
CA ALA A 239 2.60 -31.12 3.69
C ALA A 239 3.68 -32.20 3.93
N GLN A 240 4.59 -32.02 4.89
CA GLN A 240 5.65 -32.99 5.23
C GLN A 240 5.51 -33.59 6.64
N SER A 241 4.32 -33.59 7.22
CA SER A 241 4.06 -34.25 8.50
C SER A 241 2.70 -34.96 8.47
N ALA A 242 2.59 -35.96 7.60
CA ALA A 242 1.59 -37.02 7.66
C ALA A 242 2.24 -38.35 7.24
#